data_AF-A0A2S5WQ97-F1
#
_entry.id   AF-A0A2S5WQ97-F1
#
_cell.length_a   1.000
_cell.length_b   1.000
_cell.length_c   1.000
_cell.angle_alpha   90.00
_cell.angle_beta   90.00
_cell.angle_gamma   90.00
#
_symmetry.space_group_name_H-M   'P 1'
#
loop_
_entity.id
_entity.type
_entity.pdbx_description
1 polymer ?
#
loop_
_entity_poly.entity_id
_entity_poly.type
_entity_poly.pdbx_seq_one_letter_code
_entity_poly.pdbx_strand_id
1 'polypeptide(L)'
;MGPMELFWALVLLAIAGAASLVDVVRHSRANPEEKIPWLGNPPRLPKWWILPRLVMIFTVMAGIHLLWRGTDISPWLAGVIAAVVICVPTLWVLIAHNRRVKAVATSPALGRQIP
;
A
#
# COMPACT_ATOMS: atom_id res chain seq x y z
N MET A 1 -6.21 13.50 -26.45
CA MET A 1 -5.25 13.07 -25.42
C MET A 1 -3.96 13.86 -25.57
N GLY A 2 -3.62 14.71 -24.61
CA GLY A 2 -2.23 15.16 -24.51
C GLY A 2 -1.42 14.02 -23.90
N PRO A 3 -0.26 13.61 -24.45
CA PRO A 3 0.59 12.59 -23.82
C PRO A 3 0.95 12.91 -22.36
N MET A 4 0.87 14.19 -21.97
CA MET A 4 1.12 14.67 -20.62
C MET A 4 0.08 14.25 -19.57
N GLU A 5 -1.22 14.20 -19.88
CA GLU A 5 -2.24 13.90 -18.86
C GLU A 5 -2.17 12.45 -18.41
N LEU A 6 -2.01 11.52 -19.36
CA LEU A 6 -1.79 10.11 -19.06
C LEU A 6 -0.48 9.90 -18.32
N PHE A 7 0.60 10.56 -18.75
CA PHE A 7 1.88 10.50 -18.06
C PHE A 7 1.71 10.88 -16.59
N TRP A 8 1.07 12.01 -16.31
CA TRP A 8 0.83 12.46 -14.94
C TRP A 8 -0.11 11.54 -14.16
N ALA A 9 -1.15 10.99 -14.79
CA ALA A 9 -2.04 10.02 -14.14
C ALA A 9 -1.27 8.76 -13.70
N LEU A 10 -0.39 8.23 -14.56
CA LEU A 10 0.47 7.09 -14.25
C LEU A 10 1.48 7.42 -13.15
N VAL A 11 2.10 8.60 -13.18
CA VAL A 11 3.02 9.07 -12.13
C VAL A 11 2.31 9.14 -10.79
N LEU A 12 1.10 9.70 -10.74
CA LEU A 12 0.32 9.79 -9.50
C LEU A 12 -0.08 8.42 -8.97
N LEU A 13 -0.48 7.49 -9.85
CA LEU A 13 -0.74 6.09 -9.47
C LEU A 13 0.52 5.41 -8.92
N ALA A 14 1.69 5.65 -9.51
CA ALA A 14 2.95 5.13 -9.01
C ALA A 14 3.32 5.70 -7.63
N ILE A 15 3.10 7.00 -7.41
CA ILE A 15 3.31 7.63 -6.09
C ILE A 15 2.33 7.06 -5.06
N ALA A 16 1.07 6.85 -5.42
CA ALA A 16 0.07 6.22 -4.54
C ALA A 16 0.48 4.79 -4.16
N GLY A 17 0.95 4.01 -5.13
CA GLY A 17 1.51 2.67 -4.91
C GLY A 17 2.75 2.68 -4.00
N ALA A 18 3.67 3.61 -4.21
CA ALA A 18 4.84 3.76 -3.36
C ALA A 18 4.46 4.17 -1.92
N ALA A 19 3.54 5.13 -1.76
CA ALA A 19 3.08 5.60 -0.47
C ALA A 19 2.39 4.50 0.33
N SER A 20 1.55 3.67 -0.32
CA SER A 20 0.89 2.52 0.30
C SER A 20 1.87 1.41 0.70
N LEU A 21 2.87 1.12 -0.14
CA LEU A 21 3.95 0.20 0.22
C LEU A 21 4.77 0.70 1.41
N VAL A 22 5.16 1.98 1.40
CA VAL A 22 5.86 2.61 2.52
C VAL A 22 5.03 2.52 3.79
N ASP A 23 3.72 2.76 3.71
CA ASP A 23 2.82 2.63 4.86
C ASP A 23 2.85 1.21 5.44
N VAL A 24 2.69 0.18 4.60
CA VAL A 24 2.71 -1.22 5.05
C VAL A 24 4.07 -1.63 5.58
N VAL A 25 5.18 -1.21 4.96
CA VAL A 25 6.52 -1.50 5.47
C VAL A 25 6.75 -0.83 6.82
N ARG A 26 6.29 0.41 7.00
CA ARG A 26 6.38 1.11 8.30
C ARG A 26 5.57 0.40 9.38
N HIS A 27 4.37 -0.09 9.05
CA HIS A 27 3.57 -0.89 9.96
C HIS A 27 4.24 -2.25 10.27
N SER A 28 4.83 -2.91 9.27
CA SER A 28 5.56 -4.18 9.41
C SER A 28 6.79 -4.02 10.33
N ARG A 29 7.51 -2.90 10.21
CA ARG A 29 8.64 -2.56 11.10
C ARG A 29 8.19 -2.19 12.51
N ALA A 30 7.05 -1.53 12.67
CA ALA A 30 6.50 -1.20 13.98
C ALA A 30 5.94 -2.44 14.71
N ASN A 31 5.58 -3.50 13.98
CA ASN A 31 4.99 -4.73 14.49
C ASN A 31 5.78 -5.96 13.96
N PRO A 32 7.06 -6.13 14.35
CA PRO A 32 7.92 -7.16 13.77
C PRO A 32 7.53 -8.60 14.15
N GLU A 33 6.88 -8.77 15.29
CA GLU A 33 6.47 -10.09 15.84
C GLU A 33 4.96 -10.32 15.82
N GLU A 34 4.19 -9.30 15.46
CA GLU A 34 2.73 -9.35 15.50
C GLU A 34 2.18 -9.39 14.08
N LYS A 35 1.10 -10.16 13.90
CA LYS A 35 0.39 -10.20 12.63
C LYS A 35 -0.33 -8.87 12.42
N ILE A 36 -0.24 -8.36 11.21
CA ILE A 36 -0.95 -7.15 10.81
C ILE A 36 -2.25 -7.57 10.12
N PRO A 37 -3.42 -7.17 10.65
CA PRO A 37 -4.69 -7.47 10.00
C PRO A 37 -4.82 -6.65 8.71
N TRP A 38 -5.39 -7.25 7.67
CA TRP A 38 -5.71 -6.53 6.43
C TRP A 38 -6.87 -5.53 6.63
N LEU A 39 -7.82 -5.88 7.48
CA LEU A 39 -8.96 -5.05 7.89
C LEU A 39 -8.88 -4.82 9.40
N GLY A 40 -8.79 -3.56 9.81
CA GLY A 40 -8.73 -3.15 11.21
C GLY A 40 -7.47 -2.36 11.56
N ASN A 41 -7.35 -1.99 12.84
CA ASN A 41 -6.19 -1.25 13.32
C ASN A 41 -5.05 -2.22 13.70
N PRO A 42 -3.82 -1.98 13.21
CA PRO A 42 -2.66 -2.72 13.68
C PRO A 42 -2.36 -2.41 15.15
N PRO A 43 -1.69 -3.32 15.88
CA PRO A 43 -1.43 -3.21 17.32
C PRO A 43 -0.64 -1.96 17.69
N ARG A 44 0.37 -1.62 16.87
CA ARG A 44 1.18 -0.40 17.01
C ARG A 44 1.14 0.41 15.72
N LEU A 45 0.85 1.71 15.89
CA LEU A 45 0.89 2.69 14.81
C LEU A 45 2.25 3.42 14.81
N PRO A 46 2.95 3.51 13.68
CA PRO A 46 4.18 4.29 13.57
C PRO A 46 3.90 5.80 13.77
N LYS A 47 4.87 6.55 14.31
CA LYS A 47 4.79 8.02 14.36
C LYS A 47 4.57 8.58 12.95
N TRP A 48 3.66 9.53 12.75
CA TRP A 48 3.30 10.05 11.43
C TRP A 48 2.73 9.00 10.45
N TRP A 49 1.98 8.02 10.93
CA TRP A 49 1.25 7.05 10.09
C TRP A 49 0.22 7.70 9.16
N ILE A 50 -0.29 8.88 9.52
CA ILE A 50 -1.27 9.61 8.71
C ILE A 50 -0.64 10.20 7.43
N LEU A 51 0.66 10.48 7.43
CA LEU A 51 1.32 11.20 6.34
C LEU A 51 1.32 10.41 5.01
N PRO A 52 1.74 9.13 4.97
CA PRO A 52 1.61 8.30 3.76
C PRO A 52 0.15 8.17 3.30
N ARG A 53 -0.80 8.08 4.26
CA ARG A 53 -2.23 7.99 3.92
C ARG A 53 -2.76 9.24 3.26
N LEU A 54 -2.38 10.43 3.74
CA LEU A 54 -2.75 11.69 3.11
C LEU A 54 -2.19 11.76 1.69
N VAL A 55 -0.89 11.49 1.51
CA VAL A 55 -0.26 11.46 0.18
C VAL A 55 -0.97 10.49 -0.75
N MET A 56 -1.30 9.29 -0.27
CA MET A 56 -2.03 8.29 -1.03
C MET A 56 -3.43 8.79 -1.43
N ILE A 57 -4.21 9.36 -0.50
CA ILE A 57 -5.56 9.86 -0.80
C ILE A 57 -5.50 10.96 -1.87
N PHE A 58 -4.59 11.92 -1.73
CA PHE A 58 -4.45 13.01 -2.71
C PHE A 58 -4.00 12.49 -4.08
N THR A 59 -3.02 11.58 -4.12
CA THR A 59 -2.50 11.05 -5.39
C THR A 59 -3.48 10.10 -6.08
N VAL A 60 -4.26 9.33 -5.33
CA VAL A 60 -5.35 8.49 -5.88
C VAL A 60 -6.45 9.36 -6.47
N MET A 61 -6.94 10.36 -5.72
CA MET A 61 -8.02 11.22 -6.21
C MET A 61 -7.59 12.01 -7.44
N ALA A 62 -6.40 12.59 -7.43
CA ALA A 62 -5.85 13.32 -8.57
C ALA A 62 -5.56 12.37 -9.76
N GLY A 63 -5.02 11.18 -9.49
CA GLY A 63 -4.75 10.16 -10.50
C GLY A 63 -6.02 9.68 -11.20
N ILE A 64 -7.06 9.32 -10.44
CA ILE A 64 -8.37 8.93 -10.98
C ILE A 64 -8.99 10.08 -11.79
N HIS A 65 -8.91 11.33 -11.29
CA HIS A 65 -9.47 12.48 -11.99
C HIS A 65 -8.79 12.70 -13.35
N LEU A 66 -7.46 12.64 -13.40
CA LEU A 66 -6.71 12.75 -14.66
C LEU A 66 -6.92 11.55 -15.57
N LEU A 67 -7.05 10.34 -15.01
CA LEU A 67 -7.31 9.13 -15.80
C LEU A 67 -8.67 9.23 -16.48
N TRP A 68 -9.75 9.51 -15.73
CA TRP A 68 -11.10 9.67 -16.29
C TRP A 68 -11.12 10.78 -17.34
N ARG A 69 -10.58 11.95 -17.03
CA ARG A 69 -10.64 13.10 -17.94
C ARG A 69 -9.79 12.92 -19.20
N GLY A 70 -8.68 12.19 -19.12
CA GLY A 70 -7.73 12.02 -20.20
C GLY A 70 -7.96 10.79 -21.10
N THR A 71 -8.80 9.85 -20.68
CA THR A 71 -9.01 8.56 -21.38
C THR A 71 -10.46 8.25 -21.75
N ASP A 72 -11.42 9.11 -21.39
CA ASP A 72 -12.87 8.86 -21.51
C ASP A 72 -13.35 7.55 -20.87
N ILE A 73 -12.50 6.94 -20.03
CA ILE A 73 -12.84 5.75 -19.26
C ILE A 73 -13.79 6.15 -18.13
N SER A 74 -14.78 5.30 -17.84
CA SER A 74 -15.71 5.56 -16.74
C SER A 74 -14.95 5.75 -15.42
N PRO A 75 -15.39 6.68 -14.55
CA PRO A 75 -14.75 6.92 -13.26
C PRO A 75 -14.71 5.66 -12.37
N TRP A 76 -15.68 4.76 -12.54
CA TRP A 76 -15.68 3.44 -11.92
C TRP A 76 -14.49 2.58 -12.35
N LEU A 77 -14.25 2.46 -13.66
CA LEU A 77 -13.15 1.64 -14.17
C LEU A 77 -11.79 2.27 -13.83
N ALA A 78 -11.67 3.60 -13.86
CA ALA A 78 -10.47 4.31 -13.37
C ALA A 78 -10.21 4.03 -11.88
N GLY A 79 -11.26 4.02 -11.05
CA GLY A 79 -11.17 3.64 -9.64
C GLY A 79 -10.74 2.18 -9.43
N VAL A 80 -11.25 1.25 -10.22
CA VAL A 80 -10.84 -0.17 -10.17
C VAL A 80 -9.36 -0.33 -10.52
N ILE A 81 -8.87 0.35 -11.55
CA ILE A 81 -7.45 0.32 -11.92
C ILE A 81 -6.58 0.83 -10.77
N ALA A 82 -6.94 1.99 -10.19
CA ALA A 82 -6.23 2.54 -9.05
C ALA A 82 -6.22 1.58 -7.85
N ALA A 83 -7.38 0.98 -7.54
CA ALA A 83 -7.50 0.01 -6.46
C ALA A 83 -6.64 -1.24 -6.70
N VAL A 84 -6.63 -1.81 -7.91
CA VAL A 84 -5.81 -3.00 -8.22
C VAL A 84 -4.33 -2.68 -8.10
N VAL A 85 -3.88 -1.57 -8.70
CA VAL A 85 -2.47 -1.15 -8.68
C VAL A 85 -1.96 -0.93 -7.25
N ILE A 86 -2.82 -0.47 -6.34
CA ILE A 86 -2.46 -0.20 -4.95
C ILE A 86 -2.61 -1.45 -4.08
N CYS A 87 -3.76 -2.13 -4.15
CA CYS A 87 -4.08 -3.24 -3.26
C CYS A 87 -3.20 -4.47 -3.51
N VAL A 88 -2.88 -4.79 -4.77
CA VAL A 88 -2.13 -6.03 -5.08
C VAL A 88 -0.72 -6.03 -4.48
N PRO A 89 0.13 -5.00 -4.68
CA PRO A 89 1.46 -4.95 -4.07
C PRO A 89 1.39 -4.87 -2.54
N THR A 90 0.42 -4.11 -2.03
CA THR A 90 0.23 -3.89 -0.60
C THR A 90 -0.15 -5.19 0.13
N LEU A 91 -1.08 -5.96 -0.45
CA LEU A 91 -1.49 -7.28 0.04
C LEU A 91 -0.33 -8.28 -0.02
N TRP A 92 0.46 -8.25 -1.09
CA TRP A 92 1.62 -9.13 -1.22
C TRP A 92 2.61 -8.94 -0.07
N VAL A 93 3.00 -7.71 0.24
CA VAL A 93 3.92 -7.40 1.36
C VAL A 93 3.32 -7.81 2.69
N LEU A 94 2.04 -7.54 2.90
CA LEU A 94 1.33 -7.90 4.12
C LEU A 94 1.28 -9.43 4.34
N ILE A 95 0.98 -10.18 3.27
CA ILE A 95 0.95 -11.65 3.30
C ILE A 95 2.36 -12.19 3.57
N ALA A 96 3.38 -11.64 2.92
CA ALA A 96 4.77 -12.05 3.13
C ALA A 96 5.21 -11.82 4.59
N HIS A 97 4.89 -10.66 5.17
CA HIS A 97 5.16 -10.36 6.59
C HIS A 97 4.44 -11.35 7.53
N ASN A 98 3.14 -11.56 7.33
CA ASN A 98 2.35 -12.46 8.18
C ASN A 98 2.79 -13.93 8.06
N ARG A 99 3.26 -14.36 6.87
CA ARG A 99 3.87 -15.68 6.69
C ARG A 99 5.19 -15.81 7.46
N ARG A 100 6.05 -14.78 7.43
CA ARG A 100 7.29 -14.73 8.23
C ARG A 100 6.98 -14.83 9.73
N VAL A 101 6.05 -14.02 10.23
CA VAL A 101 5.66 -14.03 11.65
C VAL A 101 5.11 -15.40 12.06
N LYS A 102 4.26 -16.02 11.23
CA LYS A 102 3.74 -17.37 11.50
C LYS A 102 4.85 -18.43 11.56
N ALA A 103 5.84 -18.36 10.67
CA ALA A 103 6.97 -19.29 10.63
C ALA A 103 7.85 -19.18 11.88
N VAL A 104 8.13 -17.95 12.35
CA VAL A 104 8.87 -17.72 13.60
C VAL A 104 8.11 -18.28 14.80
N ALA A 105 6.79 -18.05 14.87
CA ALA A 105 5.95 -18.57 15.96
C ALA A 105 5.85 -20.11 16.00
N THR A 106 6.04 -20.79 14.86
CA THR A 106 5.97 -22.27 14.77
C THR A 106 7.33 -22.97 14.84
N SER A 107 8.44 -22.23 14.78
CA SER A 107 9.81 -22.77 14.86
C SER A 107 10.57 -22.19 16.06
N PRO A 108 10.55 -22.84 17.24
CA PRO A 108 11.26 -22.37 18.44
C PRO A 108 12.81 -22.30 18.28
N ALA A 109 13.36 -22.88 17.21
CA ALA A 109 14.79 -22.79 16.87
C ALA A 109 15.20 -21.42 16.28
N LEU A 110 14.29 -20.68 15.63
CA LEU A 110 14.59 -19.36 15.04
C LEU A 110 14.49 -18.21 16.07
N GLY A 111 13.76 -18.41 17.17
CA GLY A 111 13.61 -17.41 18.23
C GLY A 111 14.88 -17.16 19.06
N ARG A 112 15.91 -18.01 18.94
CA ARG A 112 17.22 -17.83 19.60
C ARG A 112 18.25 -17.05 18.78
N GLN A 113 17.95 -16.71 17.53
CA GLN A 113 18.90 -16.02 16.63
C GLN A 113 18.59 -14.53 16.43
N ILE A 114 17.63 -13.97 17.17
CA ILE A 114 17.37 -12.54 17.17
C ILE A 114 18.18 -11.94 18.34
N PRO A 115 19.25 -11.16 18.08
CA PRO A 115 19.93 -10.40 19.13
C PRO A 115 19.05 -9.28 19.68
#